data_AF-A0A1A6AKW4-F1
#
_entry.id   AF-A0A1A6AKW4-F1
#
_cell.length_a   1.000
_cell.length_b   1.000
_cell.length_c   1.000
_cell.angle_alpha   90.00
_cell.angle_beta   90.00
_cell.angle_gamma   90.00
#
_symmetry.space_group_name_H-M   'P 1'
#
loop_
_entity.id
_entity.type
_entity.pdbx_description
1 polymer ?
#
loop_
_entity_poly.entity_id
_entity_poly.type
_entity_poly.pdbx_seq_one_letter_code
_entity_poly.pdbx_strand_id
1 'polypeptide(L)'
;MLKDNGRVKMAMSHFKEELLKAVEKMIEEKRKRIDYCRTVYGIVRQCNIDGTYDVEINSCTQKIYSMDNAKYSVGNVVVCLVLDNRNYSNKIILCKKPTVI
;
A
#
# COMPACT_ATOMS: atom_id res chain seq x y z
N MET A 1 -12.29 26.49 49.90
CA MET A 1 -12.88 26.25 48.55
C MET A 1 -11.84 26.19 47.41
N LEU A 2 -10.56 25.86 47.67
CA LEU A 2 -9.50 25.90 46.62
C LEU A 2 -8.94 24.51 46.23
N LYS A 3 -9.35 23.42 46.89
CA LYS A 3 -8.81 22.06 46.62
C LYS A 3 -9.44 21.36 45.40
N ASP A 4 -10.66 21.73 45.00
CA ASP A 4 -11.37 21.05 43.91
C ASP A 4 -10.90 21.46 42.52
N ASN A 5 -10.48 22.72 42.34
CA ASN A 5 -10.03 23.21 41.02
C ASN A 5 -8.76 22.51 40.51
N GLY A 6 -7.89 22.02 41.41
CA GLY A 6 -6.69 21.27 41.04
C GLY A 6 -7.00 19.86 40.54
N ARG A 7 -7.96 19.17 41.17
CA ARG A 7 -8.40 17.83 40.78
C ARG A 7 -9.15 17.84 39.46
N VAL A 8 -10.00 18.84 39.24
CA VAL A 8 -10.71 19.04 37.97
C VAL A 8 -9.73 19.33 36.82
N LYS A 9 -8.72 20.19 37.04
CA LYS A 9 -7.67 20.43 36.04
C LYS A 9 -6.87 19.19 35.70
N MET A 10 -6.51 18.39 36.71
CA MET A 10 -5.76 17.15 36.52
C MET A 10 -6.57 16.10 35.76
N ALA A 11 -7.85 15.92 36.11
CA ALA A 11 -8.76 15.04 35.38
C ALA A 11 -8.96 15.49 33.93
N MET A 12 -9.05 16.80 33.69
CA MET A 12 -9.18 17.34 32.33
C MET A 12 -7.90 17.16 31.50
N SER A 13 -6.72 17.30 32.10
CA SER A 13 -5.45 17.03 31.44
C SER A 13 -5.36 15.56 31.02
N HIS A 14 -5.67 14.65 31.95
CA HIS A 14 -5.67 13.22 31.68
C HIS A 14 -6.65 12.84 30.57
N PHE A 15 -7.87 13.39 30.59
CA PHE A 15 -8.85 13.15 29.53
C PHE A 15 -8.37 13.65 28.16
N LYS A 16 -7.70 14.81 28.11
CA LYS A 16 -7.12 15.34 26.87
C LYS A 16 -6.02 14.44 26.31
N GLU A 17 -5.17 13.89 27.17
CA GLU A 17 -4.12 12.93 26.76
C GLU A 17 -4.71 11.64 26.22
N GLU A 18 -5.71 11.07 26.89
CA GLU A 18 -6.38 9.85 26.42
C GLU A 18 -7.13 10.08 25.10
N LEU A 19 -7.74 11.26 24.92
CA LEU A 19 -8.35 11.65 23.65
C LEU A 19 -7.30 11.76 22.54
N LEU A 20 -6.15 12.38 22.80
CA LEU A 20 -5.06 12.48 21.82
C LEU A 20 -4.54 11.10 21.41
N LYS A 21 -4.31 10.20 22.38
CA LYS A 21 -3.91 8.82 22.10
C LYS A 21 -4.94 8.07 21.25
N ALA A 22 -6.23 8.27 21.52
CA ALA A 22 -7.30 7.66 20.74
C ALA A 22 -7.29 8.18 19.28
N VAL A 23 -7.10 9.48 19.09
CA VAL A 23 -6.98 10.09 17.75
C VAL A 23 -5.74 9.58 17.01
N GLU A 24 -4.58 9.52 17.67
CA GLU A 24 -3.35 8.98 17.09
C GLU A 24 -3.54 7.52 16.66
N LYS A 25 -4.17 6.69 17.50
CA LYS A 25 -4.48 5.30 17.17
C LYS A 25 -5.40 5.20 15.94
N MET A 26 -6.43 6.03 15.86
CA MET A 26 -7.33 6.07 14.69
C MET A 26 -6.60 6.48 13.41
N ILE A 27 -5.69 7.44 13.50
CA ILE A 27 -4.84 7.86 12.38
C ILE A 27 -3.92 6.72 11.95
N GLU A 28 -3.26 6.05 12.89
CA GLU A 28 -2.36 4.93 12.60
C GLU A 28 -3.10 3.74 11.97
N GLU A 29 -4.29 3.40 12.46
CA GLU A 29 -5.13 2.36 11.87
C GLU A 29 -5.59 2.71 10.44
N LYS A 30 -6.00 3.97 10.21
CA LYS A 30 -6.32 4.44 8.86
C LYS A 30 -5.10 4.43 7.95
N ARG A 31 -3.95 4.88 8.46
CA ARG A 31 -2.69 4.91 7.71
C ARG A 31 -2.27 3.50 7.31
N LYS A 32 -2.32 2.52 8.23
CA LYS A 32 -2.09 1.12 7.91
C LYS A 32 -3.02 0.62 6.81
N ARG A 33 -4.31 0.96 6.86
CA ARG A 33 -5.27 0.58 5.79
C ARG A 33 -4.97 1.26 4.44
N ILE A 34 -4.42 2.46 4.44
CA ILE A 34 -4.08 3.23 3.23
C ILE A 34 -2.71 2.84 2.66
N ASP A 35 -1.73 2.51 3.51
CA ASP A 35 -0.36 2.12 3.14
C ASP A 35 -0.25 0.61 2.82
N TYR A 36 -1.32 -0.19 3.00
CA TYR A 36 -1.28 -1.62 2.66
C TYR A 36 -1.11 -1.82 1.16
N CYS A 37 -0.10 -2.60 0.78
CA CYS A 37 0.23 -2.88 -0.61
C CYS A 37 -1.01 -3.36 -1.38
N ARG A 38 -1.40 -2.64 -2.43
CA ARG A 38 -2.56 -2.98 -3.26
C ARG A 38 -2.12 -3.83 -4.45
N THR A 39 -2.93 -4.82 -4.82
CA THR A 39 -2.72 -5.53 -6.08
C THR A 39 -3.49 -4.90 -7.24
N VAL A 40 -2.86 -4.91 -8.40
CA VAL A 40 -3.44 -4.45 -9.67
C VAL A 40 -3.11 -5.47 -10.75
N TYR A 41 -3.96 -5.58 -11.76
CA TYR A 41 -3.72 -6.49 -12.89
C TYR A 41 -3.08 -5.73 -14.04
N GLY A 42 -2.16 -6.38 -14.74
CA GLY A 42 -1.56 -5.84 -15.94
C GLY A 42 -1.33 -6.91 -16.99
N ILE A 43 -1.06 -6.48 -18.22
CA ILE A 43 -0.74 -7.37 -19.35
C ILE A 43 0.70 -7.10 -19.76
N VAL A 44 1.52 -8.14 -19.81
CA VAL A 44 2.90 -8.02 -20.32
C VAL A 44 2.85 -7.70 -21.81
N ARG A 45 3.41 -6.56 -22.22
CA ARG A 45 3.51 -6.13 -23.62
C ARG A 45 4.89 -6.40 -24.21
N GLN A 46 5.94 -6.32 -23.39
CA GLN A 46 7.32 -6.56 -23.82
C GLN A 46 8.14 -7.16 -22.67
N CYS A 47 9.08 -8.05 -23.01
CA CYS A 47 10.09 -8.57 -22.10
C CYS A 47 11.44 -7.91 -22.44
N ASN A 48 12.04 -7.20 -21.49
CA ASN A 48 13.25 -6.43 -21.72
C ASN A 48 14.50 -7.25 -21.42
N ILE A 49 15.63 -6.89 -22.05
CA ILE A 49 16.92 -7.58 -21.89
C ILE A 49 17.48 -7.40 -20.46
N ASP A 50 17.12 -6.30 -19.80
CA ASP A 50 17.51 -5.97 -18.42
C ASP A 50 16.75 -6.78 -17.34
N GLY A 51 15.92 -7.75 -17.74
CA GLY A 51 15.12 -8.58 -16.84
C GLY A 51 13.83 -7.91 -16.33
N THR A 52 13.50 -6.72 -16.84
CA THR A 52 12.21 -6.06 -16.58
C THR A 52 11.16 -6.40 -17.63
N TYR A 53 9.92 -6.03 -17.35
CA TYR A 53 8.79 -6.20 -18.24
C TYR A 53 8.06 -4.89 -18.43
N ASP A 54 7.69 -4.57 -19.66
CA ASP A 54 6.76 -3.46 -19.92
C ASP A 54 5.34 -4.01 -19.78
N VAL A 55 4.66 -3.58 -18.72
CA VAL A 55 3.33 -4.05 -18.33
C VAL A 55 2.33 -2.92 -18.54
N GLU A 56 1.27 -3.20 -19.29
CA GLU A 56 0.15 -2.28 -19.44
C GLU A 56 -0.82 -2.43 -18.26
N ILE A 57 -1.03 -1.34 -17.54
CA ILE A 57 -1.96 -1.22 -16.41
C ILE A 57 -2.81 0.03 -16.65
N ASN A 58 -4.13 -0.11 -16.75
CA ASN A 58 -5.07 0.99 -17.03
C ASN A 58 -4.66 1.83 -18.26
N SER A 59 -4.33 1.16 -19.37
CA SER A 59 -3.89 1.79 -20.63
C SER A 59 -2.56 2.56 -20.56
N CYS A 60 -1.81 2.44 -19.46
CA CYS A 60 -0.48 3.02 -19.30
C CYS A 60 0.56 1.91 -19.19
N THR A 61 1.57 1.96 -20.05
CA THR A 61 2.70 1.01 -20.03
C THR A 61 3.75 1.46 -19.03
N GLN A 62 4.15 0.55 -18.15
CA GLN A 62 5.13 0.81 -17.10
C GLN A 62 6.16 -0.31 -17.07
N LYS A 63 7.42 0.04 -16.85
CA LYS A 63 8.51 -0.92 -16.67
C LYS A 63 8.49 -1.46 -15.23
N ILE A 64 8.35 -2.77 -15.07
CA ILE A 64 8.17 -3.43 -13.76
C ILE A 64 9.08 -4.65 -13.65
N TYR A 65 9.69 -4.84 -12.47
CA TYR A 65 10.49 -6.03 -12.15
C TYR A 65 9.61 -7.22 -11.74
N SER A 66 10.07 -8.43 -12.04
CA SER A 66 9.50 -9.66 -11.48
C SER A 66 10.06 -9.96 -10.10
N MET A 67 9.20 -10.42 -9.19
CA MET A 67 9.65 -11.04 -7.94
C MET A 67 10.36 -12.36 -8.24
N ASP A 68 11.43 -12.64 -7.48
CA ASP A 68 12.20 -13.89 -7.53
C ASP A 68 12.69 -14.32 -8.93
N ASN A 69 12.94 -13.35 -9.82
CA ASN A 69 13.33 -13.60 -11.22
C ASN A 69 12.34 -14.49 -12.00
N ALA A 70 11.07 -14.50 -11.61
CA ALA A 70 10.03 -15.22 -12.32
C ALA A 70 9.94 -14.77 -13.79
N LYS A 71 9.77 -15.73 -14.70
CA LYS A 71 9.71 -15.47 -16.14
C LYS A 71 8.28 -15.37 -16.64
N TYR A 72 8.01 -14.32 -17.40
CA TYR A 72 6.71 -14.07 -18.03
C TYR A 72 6.87 -13.91 -19.54
N SER A 73 5.78 -14.16 -20.28
CA SER A 73 5.72 -13.97 -21.73
C SER A 73 4.75 -12.85 -22.08
N VAL A 74 4.97 -12.23 -23.24
CA VAL A 74 4.03 -11.27 -23.82
C VAL A 74 2.62 -11.86 -23.88
N GLY A 75 1.62 -11.05 -23.52
CA GLY A 75 0.21 -11.45 -23.41
C GLY A 75 -0.17 -12.12 -22.09
N ASN A 76 0.77 -12.43 -21.20
CA ASN A 76 0.42 -12.93 -19.87
C ASN A 76 -0.27 -11.83 -19.06
N VAL A 77 -1.41 -12.17 -18.45
CA VAL A 77 -2.03 -11.35 -17.42
C VAL A 77 -1.32 -11.63 -16.10
N VAL A 78 -0.83 -10.59 -15.44
CA VAL A 78 -0.03 -10.68 -14.23
C VAL A 78 -0.66 -9.90 -13.08
N VAL A 79 -0.39 -10.33 -11.85
CA VAL A 79 -0.72 -9.61 -10.62
C VAL A 79 0.49 -8.79 -10.21
N CYS A 80 0.34 -7.47 -10.18
CA CYS A 80 1.36 -6.55 -9.72
C CYS A 80 1.01 -6.04 -8.32
N LEU A 81 1.97 -6.05 -7.40
CA LEU A 81 1.86 -5.41 -6.09
C LEU A 81 2.36 -3.98 -6.19
N VAL A 82 1.55 -3.02 -5.75
CA VAL A 82 1.95 -1.63 -5.52
C VAL A 82 2.65 -1.57 -4.17
N LEU A 83 3.94 -1.24 -4.20
CA LEU A 83 4.80 -1.24 -3.01
C LEU A 83 4.71 0.08 -2.24
N ASP A 84 4.39 1.17 -2.92
CA ASP A 84 4.16 2.48 -2.32
C ASP A 84 2.85 3.07 -2.87
N ASN A 85 1.82 3.16 -2.02
CA ASN A 85 0.53 3.71 -2.44
C ASN A 85 0.55 5.23 -2.63
N ARG A 86 1.56 5.95 -2.11
CA ARG A 86 1.73 7.39 -2.37
C ARG A 86 2.31 7.64 -3.76
N ASN A 87 3.07 6.68 -4.26
CA ASN A 87 3.67 6.71 -5.58
C ASN A 87 3.30 5.43 -6.34
N TYR A 88 2.14 5.48 -7.00
CA TYR A 88 1.59 4.37 -7.78
C TYR A 88 2.57 3.83 -8.83
N SER A 89 3.70 4.49 -9.12
CA SER A 89 4.74 4.02 -10.03
C SER A 89 5.50 2.79 -9.51
N ASN A 90 5.70 2.66 -8.19
CA ASN A 90 6.53 1.59 -7.63
C ASN A 90 5.73 0.27 -7.51
N LYS A 91 6.03 -0.70 -8.38
CA LYS A 91 5.37 -2.01 -8.43
C LYS A 91 6.35 -3.14 -8.64
N ILE A 92 5.92 -4.34 -8.28
CA ILE A 92 6.59 -5.60 -8.62
C ILE A 92 5.57 -6.61 -9.13
N ILE A 93 5.95 -7.45 -10.10
CA ILE A 93 5.11 -8.56 -10.55
C ILE A 93 5.23 -9.70 -9.53
N LEU A 94 4.13 -10.04 -8.86
CA LEU A 94 4.06 -11.15 -7.91
C LEU A 94 3.95 -12.50 -8.61
N CYS A 95 2.97 -12.62 -9.50
CA CYS A 95 2.64 -13.87 -10.13
C CYS A 95 1.85 -13.68 -11.43
N LYS A 96 1.75 -14.75 -12.20
CA LYS A 96 0.80 -14.84 -13.30
C LYS A 96 -0.61 -15.01 -12.73
N LYS A 97 -1.59 -14.29 -13.30
CA LYS A 97 -3.00 -14.50 -12.93
C LYS A 97 -3.38 -15.95 -13.30
N PRO A 98 -3.89 -16.76 -12.37
CA PRO A 98 -4.34 -18.11 -12.69
C PRO A 98 -5.49 -18.03 -13.70
N THR A 99 -5.43 -18.88 -14.73
CA THR A 99 -6.56 -19.08 -15.64
C THR A 99 -7.62 -19.82 -14.85
N VAL A 100 -8.80 -19.21 -14.68
CA VAL A 100 -9.95 -19.93 -14.14
C VAL A 100 -10.42 -20.85 -15.26
N ILE A 101 -10.30 -22.17 -15.04
CA ILE A 101 -10.81 -23.23 -15.93
C ILE A 101 -12.27 -23.47 -15.57
#